data_AF-A0AAV9N2A8-F1
#
_entry.id   AF-A0AAV9N2A8-F1
#
_cell.length_a   1.000
_cell.length_b   1.000
_cell.length_c   1.000
_cell.angle_alpha   90.00
_cell.angle_beta   90.00
_cell.angle_gamma   90.00
#
_symmetry.space_group_name_H-M   'P 1'
#
loop_
_entity.id
_entity.type
_entity.pdbx_description
1 polymer ?
#
loop_
_entity_poly.entity_id
_entity_poly.type
_entity_poly.pdbx_seq_one_letter_code
_entity_poly.pdbx_strand_id
1 'polypeptide(L)'
;MGVMDLPRFVVGRKTPILHVWKQSHADSRPPAIRNDGIETATGLPRSLIQLLAEFDSENTENSLWMWCDAEGDTTQWLLWNMYRLAGILSMRSKQRTSNSNPVEQPAPALKSLISQSIAHIDGYSVLTQRAGVEDPSALLFPLFSVGSHASALTVAQKTFISDTLHTLKRHHTSTVQAQGLLQVLNYLWQHPLLNADEVAQHLSLEISLL
;
A
#
# COMPACT_ATOMS: atom_id res chain seq x y z
N MET A 1 -9.59 3.64 14.56
CA MET A 1 -8.36 3.43 15.36
C MET A 1 -7.55 2.23 14.88
N GLY A 2 -8.14 1.05 14.67
CA GLY A 2 -7.37 -0.14 14.25
C GLY A 2 -6.63 -0.02 12.90
N VAL A 3 -7.16 0.76 11.95
CA VAL A 3 -6.54 0.95 10.62
C VAL A 3 -5.18 1.67 10.72
N MET A 4 -5.04 2.62 11.65
CA MET A 4 -3.78 3.36 11.86
C MET A 4 -2.66 2.48 12.44
N ASP A 5 -3.04 1.34 13.01
CA ASP A 5 -2.12 0.37 13.60
C ASP A 5 -1.79 -0.80 12.63
N LEU A 6 -2.25 -0.73 11.37
CA LEU A 6 -1.96 -1.79 10.42
C LEU A 6 -0.45 -1.96 10.18
N PRO A 7 0.03 -3.21 10.02
CA PRO A 7 1.41 -3.45 9.62
C PRO A 7 1.70 -2.82 8.26
N ARG A 8 2.90 -2.25 8.08
CA ARG A 8 3.39 -1.65 6.82
C ARG A 8 2.66 -0.40 6.30
N PHE A 9 1.69 0.12 7.04
CA PHE A 9 1.10 1.44 6.79
C PHE A 9 1.86 2.58 7.50
N VAL A 10 2.99 2.25 8.13
CA VAL A 10 3.93 3.21 8.69
C VAL A 10 5.33 2.83 8.22
N VAL A 11 6.01 3.76 7.56
CA VAL A 11 7.40 3.60 7.11
C VAL A 11 8.33 4.07 8.20
N GLY A 12 9.38 3.29 8.52
CA GLY A 12 10.36 3.66 9.56
C GLY A 12 9.78 3.60 10.97
N ARG A 13 8.77 2.75 11.18
CA ARG A 13 8.04 2.61 12.44
C ARG A 13 9.01 2.35 13.61
N LYS A 14 8.94 3.19 14.66
CA LYS A 14 9.70 2.99 15.90
C LYS A 14 8.84 2.38 17.01
N THR A 15 7.53 2.59 16.95
CA THR A 15 6.59 2.06 17.94
C THR A 15 6.20 0.62 17.61
N PRO A 16 5.97 -0.25 18.61
CA PRO A 16 5.46 -1.60 18.38
C PRO A 16 4.06 -1.57 17.73
N ILE A 17 3.77 -2.59 16.93
CA ILE A 17 2.43 -2.81 16.35
C ILE A 17 1.54 -3.38 17.45
N LEU A 18 0.40 -2.73 17.73
CA LEU A 18 -0.50 -3.15 18.81
C LEU A 18 -1.50 -4.22 18.35
N HIS A 19 -1.59 -4.47 17.04
CA HIS A 19 -2.51 -5.38 16.37
C HIS A 19 -3.99 -5.12 16.71
N VAL A 20 -4.37 -3.85 16.91
CA VAL A 20 -5.72 -3.46 17.36
C VAL A 20 -6.80 -4.00 16.41
N TRP A 21 -6.60 -3.89 15.09
CA TRP A 21 -7.55 -4.40 14.10
C TRP A 21 -7.73 -5.92 14.21
N LYS A 22 -6.61 -6.65 14.31
CA LYS A 22 -6.62 -8.11 14.42
C LYS A 22 -7.31 -8.57 15.70
N GLN A 23 -7.05 -7.90 16.82
CA GLN A 23 -7.67 -8.21 18.11
C GLN A 23 -9.18 -7.94 18.09
N SER A 24 -9.63 -6.80 17.58
CA SER A 24 -11.07 -6.49 17.53
C SER A 24 -11.87 -7.43 16.63
N HIS A 25 -11.23 -8.01 15.61
CA HIS A 25 -11.88 -8.91 14.66
C HIS A 25 -11.65 -10.40 14.97
N ALA A 26 -10.70 -10.77 15.83
CA ALA A 26 -10.53 -12.13 16.32
C ALA A 26 -11.69 -12.58 17.22
N ASP A 27 -12.30 -11.65 17.96
CA ASP A 27 -13.42 -11.94 18.87
C ASP A 27 -14.80 -12.00 18.16
N SER A 28 -14.85 -11.70 16.86
CA SER A 28 -16.09 -11.54 16.09
C SER A 28 -16.45 -12.75 15.19
N ARG A 29 -16.61 -13.95 15.76
CA ARG A 29 -17.38 -15.14 15.24
C ARG A 29 -17.08 -15.65 13.78
N PRO A 30 -17.65 -16.79 13.31
CA PRO A 30 -16.99 -17.70 12.35
C PRO A 30 -16.95 -17.16 10.91
N PRO A 31 -16.12 -17.76 10.02
CA PRO A 31 -15.76 -17.25 8.69
C PRO A 31 -16.88 -17.17 7.64
N ALA A 32 -18.14 -17.43 8.02
CA ALA A 32 -19.30 -17.41 7.14
C ALA A 32 -20.08 -16.08 7.15
N ILE A 33 -19.89 -15.23 8.17
CA ILE A 33 -20.52 -13.91 8.21
C ILE A 33 -19.51 -12.92 7.65
N ARG A 34 -19.58 -12.75 6.33
CA ARG A 34 -18.73 -11.87 5.55
C ARG A 34 -18.59 -10.50 6.22
N ASN A 35 -17.35 -10.03 6.32
CA ASN A 35 -17.01 -8.63 6.59
C ASN A 35 -17.40 -7.75 5.37
N ASP A 36 -18.67 -7.77 4.96
CA ASP A 36 -19.24 -7.14 3.75
C ASP A 36 -19.38 -5.61 3.85
N GLY A 37 -18.71 -4.99 4.83
CA GLY A 37 -18.78 -3.55 5.04
C GLY A 37 -17.60 -2.82 4.44
N ILE A 38 -17.85 -1.59 4.00
CA ILE A 38 -16.80 -0.60 3.75
C ILE A 38 -16.40 0.02 5.09
N GLU A 39 -15.11 0.11 5.36
CA GLU A 39 -14.55 0.86 6.47
C GLU A 39 -14.57 2.36 6.11
N THR A 40 -15.21 3.17 6.95
CA THR A 40 -15.58 4.54 6.60
C THR A 40 -14.40 5.51 6.56
N ALA A 41 -13.32 5.25 7.30
CA ALA A 41 -12.17 6.15 7.32
C ALA A 41 -11.32 6.02 6.05
N THR A 42 -11.23 4.83 5.46
CA THR A 42 -10.38 4.53 4.29
C THR A 42 -11.16 4.31 3.01
N GLY A 43 -12.46 4.03 3.09
CA GLY A 43 -13.26 3.61 1.94
C GLY A 43 -12.94 2.19 1.44
N LEU A 44 -12.13 1.42 2.17
CA LEU A 44 -11.73 0.06 1.80
C LEU A 44 -12.71 -0.99 2.36
N PRO A 45 -12.89 -2.13 1.70
CA PRO A 45 -13.66 -3.24 2.24
C PRO A 45 -12.94 -3.81 3.46
N ARG A 46 -13.69 -4.08 4.53
CA ARG A 46 -13.12 -4.64 5.76
C ARG A 46 -12.44 -5.99 5.51
N SER A 47 -12.92 -6.77 4.54
CA SER A 47 -12.26 -8.00 4.09
C SER A 47 -10.85 -7.74 3.54
N LEU A 48 -10.65 -6.67 2.76
CA LEU A 48 -9.33 -6.27 2.27
C LEU A 48 -8.44 -5.78 3.40
N ILE A 49 -8.98 -4.94 4.31
CA ILE A 49 -8.22 -4.46 5.48
C ILE A 49 -7.78 -5.64 6.35
N GLN A 50 -8.62 -6.65 6.52
CA GLN A 50 -8.26 -7.86 7.27
C GLN A 50 -7.04 -8.56 6.66
N LEU A 51 -7.02 -8.73 5.34
CA LEU A 51 -5.86 -9.32 4.65
C LEU A 51 -4.60 -8.46 4.83
N LEU A 52 -4.74 -7.14 4.74
CA LEU A 52 -3.65 -6.20 4.98
C LEU A 52 -3.18 -6.18 6.45
N ALA A 53 -4.06 -6.49 7.40
CA ALA A 53 -3.69 -6.64 8.81
C ALA A 53 -2.89 -7.93 9.09
N GLU A 54 -2.99 -8.93 8.21
CA GLU A 54 -2.41 -10.27 8.36
C GLU A 54 -1.12 -10.48 7.56
N PHE A 55 -0.43 -9.40 7.14
CA PHE A 55 0.78 -9.40 6.28
C PHE A 55 1.93 -10.36 6.65
N ASP A 56 1.93 -10.91 7.86
CA ASP A 56 2.94 -11.86 8.33
C ASP A 56 2.49 -13.33 8.27
N SER A 57 1.28 -13.62 7.79
CA SER A 57 0.84 -15.01 7.56
C SER A 57 1.25 -15.53 6.18
N GLU A 58 1.62 -16.81 6.13
CA GLU A 58 2.20 -17.45 4.94
C GLU A 58 1.28 -17.45 3.70
N ASN A 59 -0.04 -17.37 3.90
CA ASN A 59 -1.02 -17.45 2.81
C ASN A 59 -1.62 -16.09 2.40
N THR A 60 -1.22 -14.98 3.02
CA THR A 60 -1.85 -13.67 2.76
C THR A 60 -1.71 -13.22 1.30
N GLU A 61 -0.56 -13.47 0.66
CA GLU A 61 -0.37 -13.07 -0.74
C GLU A 61 -1.37 -13.78 -1.66
N ASN A 62 -1.54 -15.09 -1.46
CA ASN A 62 -2.48 -15.90 -2.23
C ASN A 62 -3.95 -15.49 -1.95
N SER A 63 -4.28 -15.17 -0.69
CA SER A 63 -5.59 -14.62 -0.33
C SER A 63 -5.84 -13.25 -0.97
N LEU A 64 -4.83 -12.37 -1.06
CA LEU A 64 -4.94 -11.09 -1.78
C LEU A 64 -5.16 -11.30 -3.29
N TRP A 65 -4.55 -12.32 -3.89
CA TRP A 65 -4.79 -12.68 -5.28
C TRP A 65 -6.22 -13.15 -5.54
N MET A 66 -6.74 -13.97 -4.62
CA MET A 66 -8.11 -14.52 -4.72
C MET A 66 -9.19 -13.52 -4.27
N TRP A 67 -8.82 -12.40 -3.65
CA TRP A 67 -9.76 -11.40 -3.17
C TRP A 67 -10.56 -10.79 -4.33
N CYS A 68 -11.88 -11.03 -4.31
CA CYS A 68 -12.85 -10.57 -5.31
C CYS A 68 -14.20 -10.17 -4.67
N ASP A 69 -14.24 -10.00 -3.34
CA ASP A 69 -15.50 -10.12 -2.57
C ASP A 69 -16.36 -8.86 -2.48
N ALA A 70 -15.99 -7.76 -3.17
CA ALA A 70 -16.66 -6.47 -3.01
C ALA A 70 -17.18 -5.90 -4.33
N GLU A 71 -18.46 -5.56 -4.36
CA GLU A 71 -19.11 -4.78 -5.43
C GLU A 71 -19.07 -3.30 -5.05
N GLY A 72 -18.58 -2.45 -5.96
CA GLY A 72 -18.46 -1.01 -5.76
C GLY A 72 -18.52 -0.28 -7.09
N ASP A 73 -18.63 1.05 -7.03
CA ASP A 73 -18.51 1.87 -8.23
C ASP A 73 -17.09 1.82 -8.82
N THR A 74 -16.90 2.37 -10.02
CA THR A 74 -15.60 2.35 -10.70
C THR A 74 -14.47 2.96 -9.87
N THR A 75 -14.74 4.03 -9.12
CA THR A 75 -13.75 4.73 -8.29
C THR A 75 -13.35 3.87 -7.10
N GLN A 76 -14.34 3.29 -6.41
CA GLN A 76 -14.14 2.33 -5.33
C GLN A 76 -13.36 1.11 -5.82
N TRP A 77 -13.73 0.55 -6.96
CA TRP A 77 -13.02 -0.58 -7.55
C TRP A 77 -11.55 -0.26 -7.82
N LEU A 78 -11.23 0.93 -8.36
CA LEU A 78 -9.86 1.37 -8.58
C LEU A 78 -9.09 1.51 -7.26
N LEU A 79 -9.70 2.14 -6.25
CA LEU A 79 -9.13 2.28 -4.90
C LEU A 79 -8.80 0.92 -4.29
N TRP A 80 -9.73 -0.02 -4.35
CA TRP A 80 -9.55 -1.34 -3.76
C TRP A 80 -8.46 -2.14 -4.49
N ASN A 81 -8.42 -2.06 -5.81
CA ASN A 81 -7.40 -2.72 -6.61
C ASN A 81 -6.01 -2.15 -6.38
N MET A 82 -5.85 -0.83 -6.29
CA MET A 82 -4.54 -0.24 -6.02
C MET A 82 -4.02 -0.63 -4.63
N TYR A 83 -4.89 -0.70 -3.60
CA TYR A 83 -4.50 -1.18 -2.27
C TYR A 83 -4.15 -2.67 -2.24
N ARG A 84 -4.95 -3.50 -2.93
CA ARG A 84 -4.68 -4.94 -3.07
C ARG A 84 -3.32 -5.21 -3.72
N LEU A 85 -3.04 -4.56 -4.85
CA LEU A 85 -1.77 -4.71 -5.56
C LEU A 85 -0.60 -4.13 -4.76
N ALA A 86 -0.81 -3.00 -4.08
CA ALA A 86 0.19 -2.44 -3.17
C ALA A 86 0.54 -3.44 -2.05
N GLY A 87 -0.45 -4.10 -1.44
CA GLY A 87 -0.20 -5.14 -0.45
C GLY A 87 0.62 -6.31 -0.99
N ILE A 88 0.28 -6.82 -2.18
CA ILE A 88 1.05 -7.89 -2.85
C ILE A 88 2.51 -7.45 -3.07
N LEU A 89 2.71 -6.22 -3.57
CA LEU A 89 4.04 -5.65 -3.78
C LEU A 89 4.83 -5.52 -2.46
N SER A 90 4.20 -5.03 -1.38
CA SER A 90 4.84 -4.92 -0.07
C SER A 90 5.26 -6.28 0.49
N MET A 91 4.51 -7.36 0.21
CA MET A 91 4.86 -8.73 0.62
C MET A 91 6.07 -9.27 -0.14
N ARG A 92 6.10 -9.08 -1.46
CA ARG A 92 7.23 -9.54 -2.30
C ARG A 92 8.54 -8.82 -1.99
N SER A 93 8.47 -7.57 -1.54
CA SER A 93 9.64 -6.83 -1.07
C SER A 93 10.28 -7.50 0.17
N LYS A 94 9.48 -8.03 1.10
CA LYS A 94 9.97 -8.76 2.30
C LYS A 94 10.59 -10.10 1.96
N GLN A 95 10.00 -10.86 1.03
CA GLN A 95 10.55 -12.15 0.61
C GLN A 95 11.91 -12.03 -0.09
N ARG A 96 12.28 -10.84 -0.56
CA ARG A 96 13.63 -10.58 -1.09
C ARG A 96 14.67 -10.33 0.00
N THR A 97 14.25 -9.84 1.17
CA THR A 97 15.14 -9.54 2.29
C THR A 97 15.25 -10.71 3.27
N SER A 98 14.16 -11.46 3.44
CA SER A 98 14.14 -12.75 4.13
C SER A 98 14.48 -13.83 3.10
N ASN A 99 15.57 -14.57 3.29
CA ASN A 99 16.09 -15.66 2.41
C ASN A 99 15.13 -16.88 2.28
N SER A 100 13.83 -16.67 2.31
CA SER A 100 12.78 -17.68 2.16
C SER A 100 12.64 -18.10 0.70
N ASN A 101 12.57 -19.41 0.47
CA ASN A 101 12.38 -20.00 -0.86
C ASN A 101 11.13 -19.42 -1.55
N PRO A 102 11.21 -19.03 -2.83
CA PRO A 102 10.05 -18.51 -3.55
C PRO A 102 8.98 -19.61 -3.68
N VAL A 103 7.76 -19.30 -3.24
CA VAL A 103 6.59 -20.15 -3.49
C VAL A 103 6.35 -20.16 -5.01
N GLU A 104 6.41 -21.36 -5.60
CA GLU A 104 6.18 -21.62 -7.02
C GLU A 104 4.70 -21.42 -7.40
N GLN A 105 4.28 -20.17 -7.59
CA GLN A 105 3.11 -19.84 -8.39
C GLN A 105 3.57 -19.06 -9.64
N PRO A 106 2.88 -19.17 -10.79
CA PRO A 106 3.09 -18.31 -11.95
C PRO A 106 2.54 -16.91 -11.65
N ALA A 107 3.11 -16.27 -10.64
CA ALA A 107 2.88 -14.90 -10.28
C ALA A 107 3.22 -14.01 -11.49
N PRO A 108 2.39 -13.01 -11.83
CA PRO A 108 2.77 -12.06 -12.86
C PRO A 108 4.11 -11.43 -12.50
N ALA A 109 4.93 -11.22 -13.53
CA ALA A 109 6.24 -10.61 -13.37
C ALA A 109 6.10 -9.27 -12.63
N LEU A 110 7.02 -8.99 -11.71
CA LEU A 110 7.02 -7.78 -10.88
C LEU A 110 6.79 -6.50 -11.70
N LYS A 111 7.36 -6.43 -12.91
CA LYS A 111 7.19 -5.28 -13.83
C LYS A 111 5.74 -5.11 -14.28
N SER A 112 5.02 -6.20 -14.57
CA SER A 112 3.60 -6.15 -14.96
C SER A 112 2.74 -5.66 -13.80
N LEU A 113 3.02 -6.12 -12.58
CA LEU A 113 2.34 -5.66 -11.36
C LEU A 113 2.53 -4.16 -11.12
N ILE A 114 3.76 -3.67 -11.26
CA ILE A 114 4.10 -2.25 -11.14
C ILE A 114 3.32 -1.44 -12.18
N SER A 115 3.35 -1.85 -13.45
CA SER A 115 2.62 -1.16 -14.52
C SER A 115 1.11 -1.14 -14.27
N GLN A 116 0.53 -2.26 -13.82
CA GLN A 116 -0.88 -2.34 -13.49
C GLN A 116 -1.24 -1.44 -12.30
N SER A 117 -0.42 -1.42 -11.25
CA SER A 117 -0.62 -0.57 -10.07
C SER A 117 -0.59 0.92 -10.45
N ILE A 118 0.37 1.33 -11.29
CA ILE A 118 0.46 2.71 -11.79
C ILE A 118 -0.78 3.08 -12.62
N ALA A 119 -1.25 2.19 -13.50
CA ALA A 119 -2.45 2.44 -14.29
C ALA A 119 -3.70 2.62 -13.40
N HIS A 120 -3.84 1.85 -12.32
CA HIS A 120 -4.95 2.02 -11.38
C HIS A 120 -4.83 3.32 -10.56
N ILE A 121 -3.62 3.69 -10.13
CA ILE A 121 -3.35 4.95 -9.43
C ILE A 121 -3.68 6.15 -10.33
N ASP A 122 -3.25 6.13 -11.59
CA ASP A 122 -3.54 7.17 -12.58
C ASP A 122 -5.05 7.27 -12.84
N GLY A 123 -5.71 6.14 -13.09
CA GLY A 123 -7.17 6.07 -13.27
C GLY A 123 -7.94 6.63 -12.07
N TYR A 124 -7.55 6.27 -10.85
CA TYR A 124 -8.16 6.78 -9.62
C TYR A 124 -7.98 8.29 -9.48
N SER A 125 -6.77 8.79 -9.75
CA SER A 125 -6.45 10.22 -9.68
C SER A 125 -7.28 11.03 -10.67
N VAL A 126 -7.44 10.54 -11.91
CA VAL A 126 -8.26 11.21 -12.93
C VAL A 126 -9.74 11.25 -12.54
N LEU A 127 -10.28 10.16 -11.99
CA LEU A 127 -11.70 10.12 -11.60
C LEU A 127 -12.02 10.98 -10.38
N THR A 128 -11.17 10.94 -9.35
CA THR A 128 -11.36 11.74 -8.13
C THR A 128 -11.22 13.23 -8.41
N GLN A 129 -10.24 13.63 -9.23
CA GLN A 129 -10.08 15.01 -9.68
C GLN A 129 -11.32 15.52 -10.44
N ARG A 130 -11.90 14.71 -11.33
CA ARG A 130 -13.12 15.06 -12.06
C ARG A 130 -14.35 15.17 -11.16
N ALA A 131 -14.42 14.34 -10.12
CA ALA A 131 -15.51 14.34 -9.15
C ALA A 131 -15.39 15.44 -8.09
N GLY A 132 -14.21 16.05 -7.93
CA GLY A 132 -13.92 17.00 -6.85
C GLY A 132 -13.87 16.35 -5.46
N VAL A 133 -13.72 15.02 -5.40
CA VAL A 133 -13.65 14.22 -4.17
C VAL A 133 -12.24 13.66 -4.07
N GLU A 134 -11.28 14.54 -3.80
CA GLU A 134 -9.88 14.16 -3.65
C GLU A 134 -9.60 13.80 -2.18
N ASP A 135 -9.35 12.53 -1.91
CA ASP A 135 -8.65 12.10 -0.70
C ASP A 135 -7.18 11.82 -1.04
N PRO A 136 -6.27 12.79 -0.79
CA PRO A 136 -4.87 12.65 -1.14
C PRO A 136 -4.14 11.62 -0.28
N SER A 137 -4.66 11.24 0.89
CA SER A 137 -3.98 10.23 1.74
C SER A 137 -4.16 8.81 1.20
N ALA A 138 -5.28 8.55 0.50
CA ALA A 138 -5.57 7.26 -0.13
C ALA A 138 -4.47 6.81 -1.10
N LEU A 139 -3.74 7.75 -1.71
CA LEU A 139 -2.68 7.48 -2.69
C LEU A 139 -1.31 7.15 -2.06
N LEU A 140 -1.09 7.48 -0.79
CA LEU A 140 0.23 7.39 -0.15
C LEU A 140 0.73 5.95 -0.09
N PHE A 141 -0.07 5.02 0.43
CA PHE A 141 0.32 3.62 0.54
C PHE A 141 0.61 2.95 -0.82
N PRO A 142 -0.27 3.08 -1.85
CA PRO A 142 0.02 2.49 -3.15
C PRO A 142 1.21 3.10 -3.87
N LEU A 143 1.36 4.43 -3.85
CA LEU A 143 2.52 5.10 -4.45
C LEU A 143 3.83 4.65 -3.80
N PHE A 144 3.86 4.56 -2.48
CA PHE A 144 5.06 4.15 -1.76
C PHE A 144 5.42 2.68 -2.02
N SER A 145 4.43 1.79 -2.00
CA SER A 145 4.63 0.36 -2.24
C SER A 145 5.19 0.09 -3.65
N VAL A 146 4.68 0.81 -4.66
CA VAL A 146 5.24 0.75 -6.03
C VAL A 146 6.63 1.36 -6.07
N GLY A 147 6.79 2.57 -5.52
CA GLY A 147 8.04 3.34 -5.53
C GLY A 147 9.23 2.63 -4.88
N SER A 148 8.97 1.79 -3.89
CA SER A 148 9.98 1.03 -3.15
C SER A 148 10.71 -0.02 -4.01
N HIS A 149 10.16 -0.39 -5.18
CA HIS A 149 10.76 -1.34 -6.09
C HIS A 149 11.74 -0.67 -7.08
N ALA A 150 12.72 0.06 -6.55
CA ALA A 150 13.63 0.95 -7.28
C ALA A 150 14.30 0.34 -8.53
N SER A 151 14.69 -0.94 -8.46
CA SER A 151 15.37 -1.68 -9.53
C SER A 151 14.45 -2.16 -10.64
N ALA A 152 13.13 -2.23 -10.40
CA ALA A 152 12.14 -2.70 -11.36
C ALA A 152 11.43 -1.56 -12.11
N LEU A 153 11.54 -0.32 -11.61
CA LEU A 153 10.90 0.87 -12.17
C LEU A 153 11.66 1.43 -13.37
N THR A 154 10.92 1.88 -14.39
CA THR A 154 11.45 2.69 -15.49
C THR A 154 11.60 4.15 -15.08
N VAL A 155 12.34 4.95 -15.87
CA VAL A 155 12.49 6.40 -15.64
C VAL A 155 11.12 7.08 -15.65
N ALA A 156 10.27 6.78 -16.63
CA ALA A 156 8.93 7.36 -16.74
C ALA A 156 8.06 7.03 -15.51
N GLN A 157 8.17 5.83 -14.96
CA GLN A 157 7.42 5.44 -13.76
C GLN A 157 7.91 6.17 -12.50
N LYS A 158 9.24 6.38 -12.36
CA LYS A 158 9.80 7.19 -11.26
C LYS A 158 9.32 8.65 -11.37
N THR A 159 9.33 9.22 -12.58
CA THR A 159 8.82 10.57 -12.83
C THR A 159 7.34 10.68 -12.46
N PHE A 160 6.49 9.75 -12.92
CA PHE A 160 5.07 9.72 -12.56
C PHE A 160 4.84 9.71 -11.04
N ILE A 161 5.55 8.85 -10.31
CA ILE A 161 5.43 8.75 -8.85
C ILE A 161 5.87 10.07 -8.19
N SER A 162 6.99 10.64 -8.64
CA SER A 162 7.50 11.90 -8.10
C SER A 162 6.54 13.07 -8.34
N ASP A 163 6.00 13.19 -9.55
CA ASP A 163 5.06 14.25 -9.93
C ASP A 163 3.74 14.12 -9.17
N THR A 164 3.27 12.89 -8.99
CA THR A 164 2.06 12.62 -8.18
C THR A 164 2.29 13.03 -6.73
N LEU A 165 3.41 12.61 -6.11
CA LEU A 165 3.74 13.01 -4.73
C LEU A 165 3.98 14.52 -4.58
N HIS A 166 4.56 15.18 -5.58
CA HIS A 166 4.68 16.64 -5.60
C HIS A 166 3.31 17.34 -5.67
N THR A 167 2.36 16.75 -6.39
CA THR A 167 0.97 17.22 -6.43
C THR A 167 0.33 17.04 -5.05
N LEU A 168 0.43 15.85 -4.45
CA LEU A 168 -0.08 15.56 -3.10
C LEU A 168 0.53 16.47 -2.02
N LYS A 169 1.82 16.83 -2.16
CA LYS A 169 2.49 17.77 -1.26
C LYS A 169 1.82 19.15 -1.24
N ARG A 170 1.15 19.57 -2.32
CA ARG A 170 0.42 20.85 -2.36
C ARG A 170 -0.88 20.81 -1.56
N HIS A 171 -1.38 19.62 -1.22
CA HIS A 171 -2.55 19.46 -0.36
C HIS A 171 -2.14 19.48 1.12
N HIS A 172 -2.80 20.32 1.92
CA HIS A 172 -2.46 20.56 3.32
C HIS A 172 -2.52 19.30 4.20
N THR A 173 -3.37 18.32 3.86
CA THR A 173 -3.62 17.11 4.67
C THR A 173 -2.51 16.06 4.55
N SER A 174 -1.79 16.03 3.42
CA SER A 174 -0.77 15.01 3.14
C SER A 174 0.62 15.60 2.89
N THR A 175 0.82 16.90 3.17
CA THR A 175 2.07 17.62 2.85
C THR A 175 3.30 16.97 3.50
N VAL A 176 3.21 16.66 4.79
CA VAL A 176 4.35 16.12 5.58
C VAL A 176 4.65 14.68 5.16
N GLN A 177 3.61 13.87 4.99
CA GLN A 177 3.73 12.48 4.56
C GLN A 177 4.34 12.41 3.16
N ALA A 178 3.77 13.12 2.18
CA ALA A 178 4.26 13.14 0.81
C ALA A 178 5.73 13.63 0.72
N GLN A 179 6.10 14.64 1.51
CA GLN A 179 7.48 15.11 1.58
C GLN A 179 8.44 14.04 2.15
N GLY A 180 8.04 13.36 3.23
CA GLY A 180 8.83 12.26 3.81
C GLY A 180 8.99 11.10 2.83
N LEU A 181 7.91 10.71 2.14
CA LEU A 181 7.96 9.63 1.15
C LEU A 181 8.87 9.98 -0.02
N LEU A 182 8.83 11.22 -0.52
CA LEU A 182 9.76 11.67 -1.56
C LEU A 182 11.22 11.56 -1.12
N GLN A 183 11.54 11.89 0.14
CA GLN A 183 12.91 11.76 0.66
C GLN A 183 13.36 10.30 0.68
N VAL A 184 12.52 9.42 1.23
CA VAL A 184 12.82 7.98 1.31
C VAL A 184 12.96 7.36 -0.09
N LEU A 185 12.01 7.64 -0.99
CA LEU A 185 12.01 7.08 -2.35
C LEU A 185 13.20 7.57 -3.18
N ASN A 186 13.54 8.86 -3.12
CA ASN A 186 14.70 9.39 -3.83
C ASN A 186 16.00 8.72 -3.37
N TYR A 187 16.14 8.48 -2.06
CA TYR A 187 17.29 7.78 -1.50
C TYR A 187 17.33 6.31 -1.96
N LEU A 188 16.19 5.60 -1.91
CA LEU A 188 16.07 4.22 -2.41
C LEU A 188 16.37 4.11 -3.90
N TRP A 189 15.98 5.09 -4.72
CA TRP A 189 16.24 5.08 -6.15
C TRP A 189 17.72 5.24 -6.49
N GLN A 190 18.50 5.85 -5.60
CA GLN A 190 19.96 5.94 -5.68
C GLN A 190 20.65 4.71 -5.08
N HIS A 191 20.00 4.06 -4.09
CA HIS A 191 20.53 2.92 -3.35
C HIS A 191 19.53 1.73 -3.36
N PRO A 192 19.35 1.05 -4.50
CA PRO A 192 18.26 0.09 -4.72
C PRO A 192 18.39 -1.22 -3.92
N LEU A 193 19.49 -1.41 -3.20
CA LEU A 193 19.73 -2.58 -2.35
C LEU A 193 19.26 -2.38 -0.90
N LEU A 194 18.96 -1.14 -0.51
CA LEU A 194 18.53 -0.82 0.85
C LEU A 194 17.04 -1.08 1.04
N ASN A 195 16.65 -1.39 2.28
CA ASN A 195 15.25 -1.48 2.65
C ASN A 195 14.67 -0.07 2.93
N ALA A 196 13.42 0.15 2.55
CA ALA A 196 12.71 1.40 2.79
C ALA A 196 12.62 1.76 4.29
N ASP A 197 12.45 0.79 5.17
CA ASP A 197 12.43 1.01 6.63
C ASP A 197 13.81 1.41 7.17
N GLU A 198 14.90 0.80 6.66
CA GLU A 198 16.27 1.17 7.02
C GLU A 198 16.60 2.60 6.59
N VAL A 199 16.18 2.98 5.38
CA VAL A 199 16.33 4.35 4.87
C VAL A 199 15.55 5.34 5.72
N ALA A 200 14.28 5.04 6.04
CA ALA A 200 13.47 5.93 6.87
C ALA A 200 14.06 6.09 8.28
N GLN A 201 14.55 5.01 8.89
CA GLN A 201 15.25 5.06 10.17
C GLN A 201 16.53 5.90 10.10
N HIS A 202 17.34 5.74 9.04
CA HIS A 202 18.54 6.54 8.82
C HIS A 202 18.21 8.04 8.71
N LEU A 203 17.12 8.37 8.02
CA LEU A 203 16.61 9.74 7.89
C LEU A 203 15.86 10.23 9.15
N SER A 204 15.75 9.40 10.19
CA SER A 204 14.97 9.68 11.41
C SER A 204 13.50 10.00 11.16
N LEU A 205 12.92 9.42 10.10
CA LEU A 205 11.53 9.61 9.69
C LEU A 205 10.65 8.46 10.17
N GLU A 206 9.43 8.80 10.57
CA GLU A 206 8.31 7.86 10.76
C GLU A 206 7.10 8.43 10.03
N ILE A 207 6.63 7.73 9.00
CA ILE A 207 5.66 8.28 8.04
C ILE A 207 4.44 7.37 7.96
N SER A 208 3.26 7.90 8.29
CA SER A 208 1.99 7.20 8.08
C SER A 208 1.56 7.27 6.61
N LEU A 209 1.01 6.16 6.11
CA LEU A 209 0.56 5.97 4.73
C LEU A 209 -0.98 5.96 4.60
N LEU A 210 -1.69 6.40 5.64
CA LEU A 210 -3.15 6.53 5.72
C LEU A 210 -3.56 7.94 6.14
#